data_AF-A0A522FH64-F1
#
_entry.id   AF-A0A522FH64-F1
#
_cell.length_a   1.000
_cell.length_b   1.000
_cell.length_c   1.000
_cell.angle_alpha   90.00
_cell.angle_beta   90.00
_cell.angle_gamma   90.00
#
_symmetry.space_group_name_H-M   'P 1'
#
loop_
_entity.id
_entity.type
_entity.pdbx_description
1 polymer ?
#
loop_
_entity_poly.entity_id
_entity_poly.type
_entity_poly.pdbx_seq_one_letter_code
_entity_poly.pdbx_strand_id
1 'polypeptide(L)' 'MTGQLLDKTKVRRQKVKNDTIGSMGITPYQETVGEEYMNEKQLAHIEKILLAWRQSLMEEVDRTVTHM' A
#
# COMPACT_ATOMS: atom_id res chain seq x y z
N MET A 1 1.04 -10.03 48.00
CA MET A 1 1.68 -11.00 47.11
C MET A 1 0.76 -11.22 45.91
N THR A 2 0.61 -10.23 45.03
CA THR A 2 1.41 -10.00 43.79
C THR A 2 1.22 -11.08 42.73
N GLY A 3 0.73 -10.69 41.56
CA GLY A 3 0.71 -11.54 40.36
C GLY A 3 -0.59 -11.42 39.56
N GLN A 4 -1.07 -10.20 39.32
CA GLN A 4 -0.95 -9.57 38.00
C GLN A 4 -2.07 -10.01 37.03
N LEU A 5 -3.13 -9.20 37.06
CA LEU A 5 -4.15 -9.09 36.01
C LEU A 5 -3.44 -8.96 34.65
N LEU A 6 -3.62 -9.97 33.80
CA LEU A 6 -3.31 -9.87 32.38
C LEU A 6 -4.32 -8.93 31.73
N ASP A 7 -3.95 -7.65 31.69
CA ASP A 7 -4.60 -6.63 30.88
C ASP A 7 -4.54 -7.04 29.40
N LYS A 8 -5.71 -7.41 28.85
CA LYS A 8 -5.90 -7.83 27.46
C LYS A 8 -5.88 -6.66 26.46
N THR A 9 -5.39 -5.48 26.86
CA THR A 9 -5.41 -4.28 26.01
C THR A 9 -4.01 -3.82 25.57
N LYS A 10 -3.31 -4.64 24.78
CA LYS A 10 -2.23 -4.09 23.94
C LYS A 10 -1.96 -4.93 22.71
N VAL A 11 -2.95 -4.99 21.82
CA VAL A 11 -2.69 -5.28 20.41
C VAL A 11 -1.85 -4.11 19.89
N ARG A 12 -0.52 -4.27 19.91
CA ARG A 12 0.41 -3.34 19.29
C ARG A 12 0.05 -3.36 17.80
N ARG A 13 -0.77 -2.40 17.35
CA ARG A 13 -0.98 -2.13 15.92
C ARG A 13 0.37 -1.75 15.35
N GLN A 14 1.13 -2.73 14.90
CA GLN A 14 2.26 -2.50 14.03
C GLN A 14 1.64 -1.85 12.77
N LYS A 15 1.77 -0.54 12.62
CA LYS A 15 1.52 0.12 11.33
C LYS A 15 2.57 -0.44 10.38
N VAL A 16 2.23 -1.52 9.69
CA VAL A 16 3.03 -2.02 8.59
C VAL A 16 3.02 -0.91 7.55
N LYS A 17 4.16 -0.23 7.38
CA LYS A 17 4.31 0.76 6.34
C LYS A 17 4.51 0.00 5.03
N ASN A 18 3.42 -0.25 4.30
CA ASN A 18 3.50 -0.68 2.91
C ASN A 18 3.94 0.54 2.08
N ASP A 19 5.24 0.84 2.11
CA ASP A 19 5.83 2.06 1.55
C ASP A 19 5.98 2.02 0.02
N THR A 20 5.54 0.97 -0.68
CA THR A 20 5.63 0.89 -2.16
C THR A 20 4.66 1.83 -2.87
N ILE A 21 3.45 2.01 -2.33
CA ILE A 21 2.45 2.94 -2.90
C ILE A 21 2.73 4.37 -2.41
N GLY A 22 3.19 4.50 -1.16
CA GLY A 22 3.60 5.78 -0.57
C GLY A 22 4.83 6.38 -1.25
N SER A 23 5.79 5.57 -1.70
CA SER A 23 6.97 6.05 -2.43
C SER A 23 6.64 6.58 -3.83
N MET A 24 5.58 6.07 -4.46
CA MET A 24 5.03 6.59 -5.72
C MET A 24 4.12 7.82 -5.53
N GLY A 25 3.91 8.30 -4.29
CA GLY A 25 3.04 9.44 -4.01
C GLY A 25 1.54 9.14 -4.14
N ILE A 26 1.15 7.87 -4.23
CA ILE A 26 -0.25 7.45 -4.33
C ILE A 26 -0.77 7.27 -2.90
N THR A 27 -1.85 7.98 -2.55
CA THR A 27 -2.48 7.84 -1.22
C THR A 27 -3.30 6.55 -1.17
N PRO A 28 -3.25 5.75 -0.09
CA PRO A 28 -4.05 4.52 0.02
C PRO A 28 -5.54 4.78 -0.20
N TYR A 29 -6.20 3.95 -1.00
CA TYR A 29 -7.66 4.00 -1.17
C TYR A 29 -8.36 3.73 0.16
N GLN A 30 -9.29 4.60 0.54
CA GLN A 30 -10.18 4.38 1.68
C GLN A 30 -11.54 3.95 1.17
N GLU A 31 -11.88 2.70 1.46
CA GLU A 31 -13.19 2.14 1.17
C GLU A 31 -14.26 2.80 2.03
N THR A 32 -15.45 3.00 1.45
CA THR A 32 -16.61 3.50 2.19
C THR A 32 -17.53 2.35 2.62
N VAL A 33 -18.31 2.57 3.69
CA VAL A 33 -19.21 1.53 4.22
C VAL A 33 -20.31 1.24 3.19
N GLY A 34 -20.35 -0.01 2.70
CA GLY A 34 -21.29 -0.43 1.67
C GLY A 34 -20.78 -0.27 0.24
N GLU A 35 -19.49 0.00 0.03
CA GLU A 35 -18.90 -0.03 -1.30
C GLU A 35 -18.88 -1.44 -1.90
N GLU A 36 -19.32 -1.54 -3.15
CA GLU A 36 -19.26 -2.78 -3.92
C GLU A 36 -17.80 -3.08 -4.30
N TYR A 37 -17.43 -4.36 -4.19
CA TYR A 37 -16.11 -4.83 -4.59
C TYR A 37 -15.90 -4.58 -6.09
N MET A 38 -14.77 -3.95 -6.45
CA MET A 38 -14.45 -3.54 -7.82
C MET A 38 -15.38 -2.45 -8.41
N ASN A 39 -15.81 -1.51 -7.57
CA ASN A 39 -16.32 -0.22 -8.04
C ASN A 39 -15.30 0.49 -8.97
N GLU A 40 -15.79 1.25 -9.94
CA GLU A 40 -15.01 2.18 -10.78
C GLU A 40 -13.97 3.00 -10.02
N LYS A 41 -14.27 3.47 -8.80
CA LYS A 41 -13.30 4.21 -7.96
C LYS A 41 -12.11 3.36 -7.51
N GLN A 42 -12.37 2.10 -7.15
CA GLN A 42 -11.32 1.14 -6.79
C GLN A 42 -10.51 0.76 -8.03
N LEU A 43 -11.18 0.49 -9.14
CA LEU A 43 -10.53 0.16 -10.41
C LEU A 43 -9.62 1.30 -10.89
N ALA A 44 -10.10 2.55 -10.85
CA ALA A 44 -9.31 3.73 -11.20
C ALA A 44 -8.10 3.92 -10.26
N HIS A 45 -8.22 3.54 -9.00
CA HIS A 45 -7.11 3.58 -8.05
C HIS A 45 -6.05 2.52 -8.36
N ILE A 46 -6.49 1.28 -8.61
CA ILE A 46 -5.62 0.16 -8.97
C ILE A 46 -4.92 0.45 -10.31
N GLU A 47 -5.65 0.98 -11.29
CA GLU A 47 -5.10 1.37 -12.59
C GLU A 47 -3.97 2.39 -12.44
N LYS A 48 -4.14 3.43 -11.61
CA LYS A 48 -3.08 4.41 -11.32
C LYS A 48 -1.84 3.77 -10.71
N ILE A 49 -2.02 2.82 -9.78
CA ILE A 49 -0.90 2.10 -9.16
C ILE A 49 -0.16 1.28 -10.23
N LEU A 50 -0.89 0.53 -11.06
CA LEU A 50 -0.29 -0.31 -12.10
C LEU A 50 0.43 0.50 -13.17
N LEU A 51 -0.12 1.65 -13.58
CA LEU A 51 0.52 2.56 -14.53
C LEU A 51 1.81 3.16 -13.95
N ALA A 52 1.78 3.59 -12.70
CA ALA A 52 2.97 4.13 -12.03
C ALA A 52 4.06 3.06 -11.86
N TRP A 53 3.67 1.83 -11.52
CA TRP A 53 4.59 0.69 -11.45
C TRP A 53 5.19 0.35 -12.81
N ARG A 54 4.36 0.29 -13.87
CA ARG A 54 4.83 0.06 -15.24
C ARG A 54 5.85 1.12 -15.65
N GLN A 55 5.58 2.39 -15.35
CA GLN A 55 6.50 3.49 -15.64
C GLN A 55 7.83 3.34 -14.89
N SER A 56 7.78 3.05 -13.59
CA SER A 56 8.98 2.80 -12.79
C SER A 56 9.82 1.65 -13.35
N LEU A 57 9.18 0.57 -13.81
CA LEU A 57 9.86 -0.56 -14.43
C LEU A 57 10.49 -0.20 -15.78
N MET A 58 9.81 0.58 -16.63
CA MET A 58 10.39 1.06 -17.89
C MET A 58 11.62 1.94 -17.65
N GLU A 59 11.57 2.84 -16.67
CA GLU A 59 12.72 3.67 -16.30
C GLU A 59 13.89 2.88 -15.71
N GLU A 60 13.61 1.78 -15.00
CA GLU A 60 14.64 0.88 -14.50
C GLU A 60 15.27 0.05 -15.63
N VAL A 61 14.48 -0.39 -16.61
CA VAL A 61 14.97 -1.09 -17.80
C VAL A 61 15.88 -0.19 -18.65
N ASP A 62 15.49 1.06 -18.92
CA ASP A 62 16.34 2.00 -19.68
C ASP A 62 17.69 2.28 -18.99
N ARG A 63 17.70 2.35 -17.65
CA ARG A 63 18.93 2.53 -16.86
C ARG A 63 19.89 1.33 -17.00
N THR A 64 19.36 0.11 -17.08
CA THR A 64 20.17 -1.10 -17.20
C THR A 64 20.69 -1.34 -18.62
N VAL A 65 19.93 -0.98 -19.66
CA VAL A 65 20.39 -1.03 -21.07
C VAL A 65 21.58 -0.09 -21.32
N THR A 66 21.64 1.05 -20.61
CA THR A 66 22.78 1.99 -20.72
C THR A 66 24.05 1.49 -20.01
N HIS A 67 23.95 0.44 -19.20
CA HIS A 67 25.07 -0.18 -18.48
C HIS A 67 25.58 -1.50 -19.11
N MET A 68 25.10 -1.86 -20.31
CA MET A 68 25.68 -2.93 -21.13
C MET A 68 26.70 -2.40 -22.14
#